data_AF-A0AAW2FIM6-F1
#
_entry.id   AF-A0AAW2FIM6-F1
#
_cell.length_a   1.000
_cell.length_b   1.000
_cell.length_c   1.000
_cell.angle_alpha   90.00
_cell.angle_beta   90.00
_cell.angle_gamma   90.00
#
_symmetry.space_group_name_H-M   'P 1'
#
loop_
_entity.id
_entity.type
_entity.pdbx_description
1 polymer ?
#
loop_
_entity_poly.entity_id
_entity_poly.type
_entity_poly.pdbx_seq_one_letter_code
_entity_poly.pdbx_strand_id
1 'polypeptide(L)'
;MSNTIEEESKIELLPCSFKFHNFDAKISDTNINCQIIKMEDCLYLWVGNFTNQNMEDLSLALTSNFEKQPIATKIMGSVADATSTNIAKRLSMKLGKPVYVSFNLTPDNITLPEIERRIQEEFKMHSDLLSF
;
A
#
# COMPACT_ATOMS: atom_id res chain seq x y z
N MET A 1 38.84 -41.62 -17.79
CA MET A 1 38.91 -40.17 -17.58
C MET A 1 37.49 -39.66 -17.64
N SER A 2 36.94 -39.30 -16.49
CA SER A 2 35.53 -38.99 -16.29
C SER A 2 35.28 -37.53 -16.68
N ASN A 3 34.57 -37.30 -17.78
CA ASN A 3 34.11 -35.95 -18.13
C ASN A 3 32.85 -35.67 -17.31
N THR A 4 33.03 -34.88 -16.26
CA THR A 4 31.95 -34.24 -15.51
C THR A 4 31.29 -33.22 -16.43
N ILE A 5 30.08 -33.51 -16.89
CA ILE A 5 29.25 -32.54 -17.61
C ILE A 5 28.73 -31.58 -16.55
N GLU A 6 29.21 -30.34 -16.58
CA GLU A 6 28.64 -29.25 -15.79
C GLU A 6 27.19 -29.04 -16.27
N GLU A 7 26.23 -29.41 -15.43
CA GLU A 7 24.83 -29.05 -15.60
C GLU A 7 24.72 -27.52 -15.46
N GLU A 8 24.67 -26.82 -16.60
CA GLU A 8 24.24 -25.43 -16.63
C GLU A 8 22.83 -25.35 -16.06
N SER A 9 22.69 -24.77 -14.86
CA SER A 9 21.40 -24.52 -14.24
C SER A 9 20.56 -23.64 -15.16
N LYS A 10 19.54 -24.23 -15.77
CA LYS A 10 18.62 -23.53 -16.68
C LYS A 10 17.81 -22.51 -15.87
N ILE A 11 18.17 -21.23 -15.96
CA ILE A 11 17.48 -20.15 -15.26
C ILE A 11 16.15 -19.89 -15.98
N GLU A 12 15.03 -20.20 -15.32
CA GLU A 12 13.68 -19.86 -15.80
C GLU A 12 13.28 -18.48 -15.25
N LEU A 13 12.95 -17.55 -16.15
CA LEU A 13 12.44 -16.23 -15.77
C LEU A 13 10.93 -16.31 -15.58
N LEU A 14 10.47 -16.11 -14.34
CA LEU A 14 9.04 -16.05 -14.02
C LEU A 14 8.48 -14.64 -14.24
N PRO A 15 7.20 -14.53 -14.64
CA PRO A 15 6.54 -13.24 -14.74
C PRO A 15 6.40 -12.59 -13.35
N CYS A 16 6.43 -11.25 -13.31
CA CYS A 16 6.18 -10.51 -12.07
C CYS A 16 4.74 -10.72 -11.61
N SER A 17 4.54 -11.16 -10.37
CA SER A 17 3.22 -11.33 -9.77
C SER A 17 2.63 -10.02 -9.22
N PHE A 18 3.41 -8.94 -9.22
CA PHE A 18 3.01 -7.68 -8.62
C PHE A 18 2.25 -6.85 -9.66
N LYS A 19 1.17 -6.21 -9.22
CA LYS A 19 0.46 -5.22 -10.02
C LYS A 19 0.69 -3.83 -9.44
N PHE A 20 0.90 -2.87 -10.33
CA PHE A 20 1.19 -1.49 -9.98
C PHE A 20 0.08 -0.59 -10.53
N HIS A 21 -0.38 0.35 -9.72
CA HIS A 21 -1.31 1.39 -10.13
C HIS A 21 -0.94 2.70 -9.47
N ASN A 22 -0.76 3.74 -10.28
CA ASN A 22 -0.40 5.06 -9.78
C ASN A 22 -1.39 6.07 -10.36
N PHE A 23 -1.75 7.06 -9.55
CA PHE A 23 -2.59 8.15 -10.01
C PHE A 23 -2.24 9.44 -9.29
N ASP A 24 -2.49 10.55 -9.97
CA ASP A 24 -2.40 11.88 -9.40
C ASP A 24 -3.81 12.42 -9.12
N ALA A 25 -3.93 13.22 -8.08
CA ALA A 25 -5.17 13.90 -7.77
C ALA A 25 -4.89 15.30 -7.21
N LYS A 26 -5.67 16.27 -7.67
CA LYS A 26 -5.74 17.59 -7.03
C LYS A 26 -6.87 17.58 -6.01
N ILE A 27 -6.53 17.85 -4.75
CA ILE A 27 -7.42 17.88 -3.61
C ILE A 27 -7.29 19.25 -2.97
N SER A 28 -8.34 20.06 -3.08
CA SER A 28 -8.27 21.50 -2.76
C SER A 28 -7.08 22.16 -3.48
N ASP A 29 -6.11 22.71 -2.73
CA ASP A 29 -4.88 23.32 -3.27
C ASP A 29 -3.67 22.39 -3.27
N THR A 30 -3.82 21.13 -2.85
CA THR A 30 -2.73 20.16 -2.77
C THR A 30 -2.80 19.17 -3.93
N ASN A 31 -1.70 19.03 -4.68
CA ASN A 31 -1.53 17.95 -5.64
C ASN A 31 -0.88 16.76 -4.94
N ILE A 32 -1.58 15.64 -4.91
CA ILE A 32 -1.10 14.38 -4.33
C ILE A 32 -0.77 13.39 -5.43
N ASN A 33 0.19 12.51 -5.14
CA ASN A 33 0.45 11.31 -5.89
C ASN A 33 0.13 10.11 -5.00
N CYS A 34 -0.49 9.09 -5.59
CA CYS A 34 -0.79 7.83 -4.92
C CYS A 34 -0.16 6.69 -5.72
N GLN A 35 0.47 5.76 -5.02
CA GLN A 35 1.06 4.57 -5.61
C GLN A 35 0.54 3.33 -4.90
N ILE A 36 0.06 2.37 -5.67
CA ILE A 36 -0.51 1.13 -5.18
C ILE A 36 0.28 -0.03 -5.76
N ILE A 37 0.73 -0.92 -4.89
CA ILE A 37 1.35 -2.18 -5.27
C ILE A 37 0.52 -3.30 -4.68
N LYS A 38 -0.11 -4.08 -5.54
CA LYS A 38 -0.79 -5.32 -5.16
C LYS A 38 0.20 -6.47 -5.29
N MET A 39 0.39 -7.18 -4.19
CA MET A 39 1.14 -8.43 -4.12
C MET A 39 0.16 -9.59 -3.91
N GLU A 40 0.66 -10.83 -3.89
CA GLU A 40 -0.16 -12.04 -3.79
C GLU A 40 -1.09 -12.05 -2.57
N ASP A 41 -0.56 -11.67 -1.40
CA ASP A 41 -1.30 -11.70 -0.13
C ASP A 41 -1.29 -10.38 0.63
N CYS A 42 -0.84 -9.28 0.01
CA CYS A 42 -0.88 -7.98 0.66
C CYS A 42 -0.97 -6.82 -0.33
N LEU A 43 -1.34 -5.67 0.21
CA LEU A 43 -1.41 -4.40 -0.52
C LEU A 43 -0.42 -3.41 0.10
N TYR A 44 0.27 -2.66 -0.76
CA TYR A 44 1.00 -1.47 -0.35
C TYR A 44 0.34 -0.23 -0.98
N LEU A 45 0.10 0.78 -0.16
CA LEU A 45 -0.42 2.08 -0.55
C LEU A 45 0.54 3.16 -0.08
N TRP A 46 1.06 3.96 -1.01
CA TRP A 46 1.79 5.18 -0.72
C TRP A 46 0.96 6.39 -1.12
N VAL A 47 0.95 7.40 -0.26
CA VAL A 47 0.27 8.67 -0.48
C VAL A 47 1.22 9.79 -0.09
N GLY A 48 1.53 10.68 -1.02
CA GLY A 48 2.46 11.77 -0.77
C GLY A 48 2.22 12.96 -1.68
N ASN A 49 3.07 13.98 -1.52
CA ASN A 49 2.99 15.18 -2.34
C ASN A 49 3.52 14.87 -3.74
N PHE A 50 2.88 15.43 -4.78
CA PHE A 50 3.32 15.26 -6.15
C PHE A 50 4.77 15.73 -6.39
N THR A 51 5.19 16.82 -5.73
CA THR A 51 6.53 17.41 -5.91
C THR A 51 7.58 16.87 -4.94
N ASN A 52 7.16 16.39 -3.76
CA ASN A 52 8.05 15.85 -2.75
C ASN A 52 7.67 14.41 -2.43
N GLN A 53 8.40 13.47 -3.05
CA GLN A 53 8.17 12.03 -2.90
C GLN A 53 9.05 11.47 -1.79
N ASN A 54 8.75 11.81 -0.54
CA ASN A 54 9.40 11.23 0.63
C ASN A 54 8.62 10.01 1.15
N MET A 55 9.34 9.11 1.84
CA MET A 55 8.77 7.97 2.56
C MET A 55 9.30 8.02 3.99
N GLU A 56 8.69 8.86 4.80
CA GLU A 56 9.07 9.09 6.22
C GLU A 56 8.11 8.40 7.20
N ASP A 57 7.06 7.78 6.66
CA ASP A 57 5.95 7.22 7.40
C ASP A 57 5.62 5.84 6.83
N LEU A 58 5.41 4.84 7.68
CA LEU A 58 4.96 3.52 7.24
C LEU A 58 4.22 2.80 8.36
N SER A 59 3.05 2.28 8.06
CA SER A 59 2.25 1.44 8.95
C SER A 59 1.85 0.14 8.28
N LEU A 60 1.72 -0.91 9.08
CA LEU A 60 1.16 -2.20 8.67
C LEU A 60 -0.08 -2.50 9.50
N ALA A 61 -1.14 -2.97 8.86
CA ALA A 61 -2.28 -3.57 9.53
C ALA A 61 -2.60 -4.95 8.96
N LEU A 62 -3.09 -5.85 9.81
CA LEU A 62 -3.52 -7.20 9.43
C LEU A 62 -4.71 -7.64 10.29
N THR A 63 -5.63 -8.38 9.68
CA THR A 63 -6.74 -9.01 10.39
C THR A 63 -6.30 -10.29 11.09
N SER A 64 -6.84 -10.56 12.27
CA SER A 64 -6.61 -11.78 13.03
C SER A 64 -7.94 -12.47 13.30
N ASN A 65 -7.98 -13.81 13.24
CA ASN A 65 -9.18 -14.56 13.59
C ASN A 65 -9.53 -14.49 15.09
N PHE A 66 -8.59 -14.02 15.91
CA PHE A 66 -8.76 -13.89 17.36
C PHE A 66 -9.31 -12.52 17.77
N GLU A 67 -9.19 -11.50 16.91
CA GLU A 67 -9.53 -10.12 17.22
C GLU A 67 -10.56 -9.57 16.24
N LYS A 68 -11.57 -8.86 16.74
CA LYS A 68 -12.60 -8.25 15.87
C LYS A 68 -12.07 -7.05 15.08
N GLN A 69 -11.00 -6.42 15.56
CA GLN A 69 -10.37 -5.29 14.91
C GLN A 69 -9.00 -5.68 14.37
N PRO A 70 -8.58 -5.12 13.22
CA PRO A 70 -7.23 -5.35 12.70
C PRO A 70 -6.16 -4.88 13.69
N ILE A 71 -5.14 -5.70 13.85
CA ILE A 71 -3.92 -5.37 14.58
C ILE A 71 -3.10 -4.48 13.64
N ALA A 72 -2.59 -3.35 14.15
CA ALA A 72 -1.74 -2.48 13.35
C ALA A 72 -0.55 -1.97 14.14
N THR A 73 0.55 -1.74 13.43
CA THR A 73 1.81 -1.28 13.99
C THR A 73 2.39 -0.19 13.10
N LYS A 74 2.87 0.88 13.72
CA LYS A 74 3.70 1.90 13.08
C LYS A 74 5.11 1.33 12.91
N ILE A 75 5.54 1.14 11.67
CA ILE A 75 6.89 0.63 11.35
C ILE A 75 7.90 1.78 11.35
N MET A 76 7.50 2.93 10.80
CA MET A 76 8.34 4.11 10.65
C MET A 76 7.49 5.38 10.76
N GLY A 77 8.11 6.47 11.23
CA GLY A 77 7.46 7.76 11.41
C GLY A 77 6.97 8.01 12.84
N SER A 78 6.26 9.12 13.04
CA SER A 78 5.76 9.52 14.36
C SER A 78 4.65 8.59 14.84
N VAL A 79 4.81 8.00 16.03
CA VAL A 79 3.78 7.17 16.68
C VAL A 79 2.55 8.00 17.10
N ALA A 80 2.72 9.31 17.30
CA ALA A 80 1.62 10.22 17.61
C ALA A 80 0.70 10.46 16.40
N ASP A 81 1.23 10.34 15.17
CA ASP A 81 0.42 10.42 13.95
C ASP A 81 -0.18 9.04 13.63
N ALA A 82 -1.48 8.90 13.87
CA ALA A 82 -2.22 7.67 13.64
C ALA A 82 -2.79 7.56 12.21
N THR A 83 -2.52 8.50 11.31
CA THR A 83 -3.19 8.59 10.00
C THR A 83 -2.97 7.33 9.15
N SER A 84 -1.71 6.97 8.87
CA SER A 84 -1.40 5.75 8.10
C SER A 84 -1.87 4.48 8.79
N THR A 85 -1.72 4.40 10.12
CA THR A 85 -2.21 3.26 10.91
C THR A 85 -3.71 3.07 10.77
N ASN A 86 -4.47 4.16 10.82
CA ASN A 86 -5.93 4.13 10.74
C ASN A 86 -6.42 3.75 9.33
N ILE A 87 -5.77 4.29 8.29
CA ILE A 87 -6.06 3.92 6.89
C ILE A 87 -5.74 2.43 6.68
N ALA A 88 -4.56 1.97 7.14
CA ALA A 88 -4.15 0.58 7.04
C ALA A 88 -5.17 -0.36 7.70
N LYS A 89 -5.63 -0.04 8.92
CA LYS A 89 -6.67 -0.82 9.62
C LYS A 89 -7.95 -0.91 8.78
N ARG A 90 -8.49 0.23 8.32
CA ARG A 90 -9.74 0.22 7.53
C ARG A 90 -9.61 -0.60 6.25
N LEU A 91 -8.49 -0.45 5.53
CA LEU A 91 -8.25 -1.21 4.30
C LEU A 91 -8.05 -2.70 4.58
N SER A 92 -7.26 -3.05 5.59
CA SER A 92 -7.05 -4.45 5.98
C SER A 92 -8.35 -5.12 6.41
N MET A 93 -9.19 -4.42 7.19
CA MET A 93 -10.52 -4.92 7.57
C MET A 93 -11.42 -5.17 6.36
N LYS A 94 -11.35 -4.29 5.36
CA LYS A 94 -12.15 -4.39 4.13
C LYS A 94 -11.68 -5.53 3.22
N LEU A 95 -10.36 -5.75 3.14
CA LEU A 95 -9.76 -6.71 2.21
C LEU A 95 -9.53 -8.09 2.83
N GLY A 96 -9.52 -8.20 4.16
CA GLY A 96 -9.14 -9.44 4.86
C GLY A 96 -7.67 -9.84 4.63
N LYS A 97 -6.83 -8.88 4.22
CA LYS A 97 -5.42 -9.08 3.89
C LYS A 97 -4.56 -8.05 4.62
N PRO A 98 -3.26 -8.34 4.86
CA PRO A 98 -2.30 -7.34 5.30
C PRO A 98 -2.21 -6.14 4.36
N VAL A 99 -2.20 -4.93 4.93
CA VAL A 99 -2.08 -3.67 4.18
C VAL A 99 -1.00 -2.81 4.80
N TYR A 100 -0.05 -2.41 3.96
CA TYR A 100 0.96 -1.41 4.25
C TYR A 100 0.49 -0.05 3.75
N VAL A 101 0.61 0.97 4.58
CA VAL A 101 0.26 2.35 4.21
C VAL A 101 1.41 3.28 4.59
N SER A 102 1.95 3.98 3.61
CA SER A 102 2.85 5.12 3.77
C SER A 102 2.05 6.40 3.49
N PHE A 103 1.94 7.27 4.49
CA PHE A 103 1.19 8.52 4.35
C PHE A 103 2.09 9.70 4.70
N ASN A 104 2.50 10.45 3.68
CA ASN A 104 3.56 11.45 3.74
C ASN A 104 3.04 12.87 3.47
N LEU A 105 1.82 13.13 3.90
CA LEU A 105 1.16 14.43 3.83
C LEU A 105 0.84 14.92 5.24
N THR A 106 0.73 16.23 5.40
CA THR A 106 0.16 16.88 6.59
C THR A 106 -1.21 17.46 6.26
N PRO A 107 -2.25 16.63 6.10
CA PRO A 107 -3.58 17.09 5.78
C PRO A 107 -4.21 17.78 6.99
N ASP A 108 -5.07 18.73 6.72
CA ASP A 108 -6.01 19.23 7.72
C ASP A 108 -7.22 18.29 7.87
N ASN A 109 -8.11 18.61 8.82
CA ASN A 109 -9.29 17.80 9.11
C ASN A 109 -10.31 17.71 7.95
N ILE A 110 -10.17 18.55 6.91
CA ILE A 110 -11.07 18.62 5.77
C ILE A 110 -10.52 17.81 4.60
N THR A 111 -9.22 17.94 4.34
CA THR A 111 -8.52 17.32 3.22
C THR A 111 -8.30 15.82 3.42
N LEU A 112 -8.07 15.35 4.65
CA LEU A 112 -7.87 13.92 4.91
C LEU A 112 -9.07 13.05 4.47
N PRO A 113 -10.33 13.37 4.84
CA PRO A 113 -11.50 12.65 4.31
C PRO A 113 -11.61 12.69 2.77
N GLU A 114 -11.22 13.79 2.13
CA GLU A 114 -11.28 13.93 0.68
C GLU A 114 -10.22 13.04 -0.01
N ILE A 115 -9.02 12.95 0.55
CA ILE A 115 -7.96 12.02 0.13
C ILE A 115 -8.45 10.58 0.22
N GLU A 116 -9.04 10.18 1.35
CA GLU A 116 -9.57 8.84 1.53
C GLU A 116 -10.70 8.52 0.55
N ARG A 117 -11.62 9.47 0.31
CA ARG A 117 -12.67 9.32 -0.68
C ARG A 117 -12.10 9.08 -2.08
N ARG A 118 -11.10 9.88 -2.49
CA ARG A 118 -10.45 9.76 -3.80
C ARG A 118 -9.78 8.40 -3.98
N ILE A 119 -9.07 7.92 -2.94
CA ILE A 119 -8.44 6.57 -2.94
C ILE A 119 -9.52 5.47 -3.05
N GLN A 120 -10.64 5.61 -2.34
CA GLN A 120 -11.73 4.65 -2.43
C GLN A 120 -12.38 4.62 -3.82
N GLU A 121 -12.48 5.76 -4.50
CA GLU A 121 -12.97 5.84 -5.88
C GLU A 121 -12.04 5.14 -6.85
N GLU A 122 -10.73 5.33 -6.71
CA GLU A 122 -9.73 4.60 -7.51
C GLU A 122 -9.83 3.10 -7.32
N PHE A 123 -9.98 2.63 -6.08
CA PHE A 123 -10.20 1.21 -5.82
C PHE A 123 -11.51 0.66 -6.41
N LYS A 124 -12.54 1.48 -6.60
CA LYS A 124 -13.77 1.06 -7.27
C LYS A 124 -13.59 0.99 -8.78
N MET A 125 -12.83 1.92 -9.37
CA MET A 125 -12.52 1.93 -10.81
C MET A 125 -11.57 0.80 -11.19
N HIS A 126 -10.64 0.46 -10.30
CA HIS A 126 -9.62 -0.58 -10.47
C HIS A 126 -9.85 -1.74 -9.48
N SER A 127 -11.01 -2.38 -9.58
CA SER A 127 -11.41 -3.47 -8.66
C SER A 127 -10.48 -4.69 -8.73
N ASP A 128 -9.72 -4.84 -9.83
CA ASP A 128 -8.69 -5.86 -9.99
C ASP A 128 -7.49 -5.68 -9.04
N LEU A 129 -7.32 -4.48 -8.48
CA LEU A 129 -6.35 -4.21 -7.41
C LEU A 129 -6.80 -4.78 -6.06
N LEU A 130 -8.10 -5.03 -5.89
CA LEU A 130 -8.70 -5.52 -4.65
C LEU A 130 -9.06 -7.01 -4.67
N SER A 131 -8.93 -7.69 -5.81
CA SER A 131 -9.25 -9.12 -5.95
C SER A 131 -8.08 -10.01 -5.52
N PHE A 132 -8.02 -10.40 -4.26
CA PHE A 132 -7.03 -11.38 -3.77
C PHE A 132 -7.51 -12.81 -3.95
#